data_AF-A0A0F8XZH6-F1
#
_entry.id   AF-A0A0F8XZH6-F1
#
_cell.length_a   1.000
_cell.length_b   1.000
_cell.length_c   1.000
_cell.angle_alpha   90.00
_cell.angle_beta   90.00
_cell.angle_gamma   90.00
#
_symmetry.space_group_name_H-M   'P 1'
#
loop_
_entity.id
_entity.type
_entity.pdbx_description
1 polymer ?
#
loop_
_entity_poly.entity_id
_entity_poly.type
_entity_poly.pdbx_seq_one_letter_code
_entity_poly.pdbx_strand_id
1 'polypeptide(L)'
;MEQKHNYIDSSYWDYLASPRSIFIEITNICNLNCSICANIQDRKNKGVNTLSKNSFVDYISKLPIKPKKIIITGGEPFINPDLYRILLYLESNAIYFTVYTNGFLTISNEFLAFLSNSKYLTNISVSLHSHLQVEHEKITNQPGSFKNTCTNIGLLTNQHIPVITNTVITEETPSDINRIINLSRQLGSHLAGFTKFIRHNEYCTSSLHPPTAKRMKEIAKIINIKNLSNRVDIDCSPYCEVGHFSEACFAGRTFCSINSFGEIRPCIFSNFSFGNINEQTFHAIWESDSTLQWRNNCSYICKSCDSFAECLGGCRCTQVKINVQDDKLNSTKSVNTNIYELCFYENLRASPLFEIENGRNGLF
;
A
#
# COMPACT_ATOMS: atom_id res chain seq x y z
N MET A 1 33.82 -38.76 -13.57
CA MET A 1 33.00 -38.85 -12.34
C MET A 1 32.73 -37.43 -11.89
N GLU A 2 31.65 -36.84 -12.43
CA GLU A 2 31.19 -35.50 -12.07
C GLU A 2 30.58 -35.54 -10.66
N GLN A 3 31.17 -34.77 -9.75
CA GLN A 3 30.55 -34.49 -8.46
C GLN A 3 29.39 -33.52 -8.70
N LYS A 4 28.16 -34.05 -8.62
CA LYS A 4 26.93 -33.26 -8.46
C LYS A 4 27.08 -32.42 -7.19
N HIS A 5 27.40 -31.14 -7.34
CA HIS A 5 27.15 -30.16 -6.31
C HIS A 5 25.64 -29.92 -6.27
N ASN A 6 24.99 -30.57 -5.30
CA ASN A 6 23.65 -30.22 -4.88
C ASN A 6 23.71 -28.82 -4.25
N TYR A 7 23.63 -27.79 -5.10
CA TYR A 7 23.05 -26.53 -4.66
C TYR A 7 21.62 -26.83 -4.27
N ILE A 8 21.30 -26.70 -2.98
CA ILE A 8 19.92 -26.58 -2.56
C ILE A 8 19.45 -25.25 -3.17
N ASP A 9 18.67 -25.35 -4.24
CA ASP A 9 18.13 -24.24 -5.01
C ASP A 9 17.15 -23.46 -4.13
N SER A 10 17.50 -22.24 -3.73
CA SER A 10 16.68 -21.33 -2.90
C SER A 10 15.42 -20.80 -3.61
N SER A 11 15.00 -21.44 -4.70
CA SER A 11 14.00 -20.98 -5.66
C SER A 11 12.55 -21.39 -5.34
N TYR A 12 12.27 -22.02 -4.20
CA TYR A 12 10.95 -22.61 -3.93
C TYR A 12 10.24 -21.99 -2.71
N TRP A 13 9.34 -21.04 -3.01
CA TRP A 13 8.13 -20.60 -2.25
C TRP A 13 8.20 -19.46 -1.21
N ASP A 14 8.58 -18.25 -1.64
CA ASP A 14 8.39 -17.01 -0.85
C ASP A 14 7.03 -16.31 -1.11
N TYR A 15 5.97 -17.07 -1.38
CA TYR A 15 4.61 -16.55 -1.56
C TYR A 15 3.57 -17.60 -1.15
N LEU A 16 2.38 -17.13 -0.79
CA LEU A 16 1.27 -18.00 -0.41
C LEU A 16 0.51 -18.47 -1.65
N ALA A 17 0.04 -19.71 -1.66
CA ALA A 17 -0.85 -20.24 -2.71
C ALA A 17 -2.16 -19.43 -2.86
N SER A 18 -2.53 -18.66 -1.83
CA SER A 18 -3.63 -17.72 -1.84
C SER A 18 -3.34 -16.53 -0.94
N PRO A 19 -3.74 -15.29 -1.31
CA PRO A 19 -3.53 -14.12 -0.49
C PRO A 19 -4.28 -14.22 0.84
N ARG A 20 -3.58 -13.95 1.94
CA ARG A 20 -4.15 -13.88 3.28
C ARG A 20 -4.98 -12.60 3.49
N SER A 21 -4.56 -11.53 2.83
CA SER A 21 -5.23 -10.22 2.85
C SER A 21 -5.55 -9.79 1.42
N ILE A 22 -6.70 -9.17 1.19
CA ILE A 22 -7.07 -8.70 -0.16
C ILE A 22 -7.66 -7.30 -0.07
N PHE A 23 -7.20 -6.40 -0.94
CA PHE A 23 -7.87 -5.13 -1.16
C PHE A 23 -8.97 -5.33 -2.20
N ILE A 24 -10.20 -4.92 -1.91
CA ILE A 24 -11.30 -5.00 -2.86
C ILE A 24 -11.85 -3.60 -3.10
N GLU A 25 -11.73 -3.14 -4.35
CA GLU A 25 -12.29 -1.86 -4.76
C GLU A 25 -13.74 -2.07 -5.16
N ILE A 26 -14.65 -1.74 -4.26
CA ILE A 26 -16.07 -2.03 -4.44
C ILE A 26 -16.78 -1.06 -5.38
N THR A 27 -16.09 -0.01 -5.82
CA THR A 27 -16.56 0.97 -6.81
C THR A 27 -15.37 1.74 -7.36
N ASN A 28 -15.43 2.21 -8.60
CA ASN A 28 -14.49 3.18 -9.12
C ASN A 28 -14.99 4.65 -9.00
N ILE A 29 -16.18 4.89 -8.44
CA ILE A 29 -16.80 6.22 -8.24
C ILE A 29 -16.35 6.84 -6.90
N CYS A 30 -16.14 8.15 -6.86
CA CYS A 30 -15.76 8.93 -5.67
C CYS A 30 -16.31 10.34 -5.85
N ASN A 31 -16.71 10.91 -4.73
CA ASN A 31 -17.23 12.26 -4.56
C ASN A 31 -16.12 13.33 -4.52
N LEU A 32 -14.85 12.93 -4.58
CA LEU A 32 -13.68 13.81 -4.64
C LEU A 32 -12.86 13.56 -5.92
N ASN A 33 -12.03 14.53 -6.28
CA ASN A 33 -11.11 14.46 -7.41
C ASN A 33 -9.67 14.82 -6.98
N CYS A 34 -9.12 14.05 -6.04
CA CYS A 34 -7.86 14.38 -5.39
C CYS A 34 -6.67 14.41 -6.36
N SER A 35 -5.81 15.42 -6.21
CA SER A 35 -4.58 15.62 -7.01
C SER A 35 -3.53 14.52 -6.83
N ILE A 36 -3.69 13.62 -5.86
CA ILE A 36 -2.77 12.52 -5.53
C ILE A 36 -3.39 11.13 -5.72
N CYS A 37 -4.58 11.07 -6.32
CA CYS A 37 -5.36 9.84 -6.38
C CYS A 37 -4.68 8.77 -7.24
N ALA A 38 -4.56 7.55 -6.69
CA ALA A 38 -4.06 6.38 -7.41
C ALA A 38 -5.13 5.77 -8.34
N ASN A 39 -6.41 6.01 -8.08
CA ASN A 39 -7.55 5.38 -8.76
C ASN A 39 -8.14 6.21 -9.92
N ILE A 40 -7.39 7.18 -10.46
CA ILE A 40 -7.85 8.02 -11.59
C ILE A 40 -7.99 7.20 -12.89
N GLN A 41 -7.18 6.16 -13.07
CA GLN A 41 -7.09 5.41 -14.33
C GLN A 41 -8.40 4.69 -14.68
N ASP A 42 -8.98 3.97 -13.71
CA ASP A 42 -10.21 3.19 -13.94
C ASP A 42 -11.41 4.08 -14.28
N ARG A 43 -11.45 5.32 -13.78
CA ARG A 43 -12.54 6.27 -14.10
C ARG A 43 -12.50 6.79 -15.52
N LYS A 44 -11.30 7.06 -16.03
CA LYS A 44 -11.13 7.69 -17.34
C LYS A 44 -11.25 6.68 -18.48
N ASN A 45 -10.79 5.44 -18.26
CA ASN A 45 -10.60 4.49 -19.36
C ASN A 45 -11.60 3.32 -19.37
N LYS A 46 -12.19 2.94 -18.23
CA LYS A 46 -12.98 1.70 -18.10
C LYS A 46 -14.48 1.92 -17.84
N GLY A 47 -14.96 3.16 -17.90
CA GLY A 47 -16.35 3.50 -17.58
C GLY A 47 -16.62 3.49 -16.07
N VAL A 48 -17.90 3.39 -15.67
CA VAL A 48 -18.31 3.41 -14.27
C VAL A 48 -18.77 2.04 -13.84
N ASN A 49 -18.33 1.58 -12.66
CA ASN A 49 -18.76 0.31 -12.11
C ASN A 49 -18.76 0.32 -10.57
N THR A 50 -19.73 -0.40 -10.00
CA THR A 50 -19.94 -0.54 -8.56
C THR A 50 -20.42 -1.95 -8.27
N LEU A 51 -19.70 -2.65 -7.39
CA LEU A 51 -20.03 -4.02 -7.02
C LEU A 51 -21.32 -4.06 -6.21
N SER A 52 -22.24 -4.95 -6.58
CA SER A 52 -23.29 -5.38 -5.67
C SER A 52 -22.72 -6.29 -4.57
N LYS A 53 -23.48 -6.50 -3.50
CA LYS A 53 -23.14 -7.53 -2.48
C LYS A 53 -22.92 -8.90 -3.13
N ASN A 54 -23.74 -9.29 -4.11
CA ASN A 54 -23.64 -10.61 -4.74
C ASN A 54 -22.37 -10.73 -5.58
N SER A 55 -22.01 -9.69 -6.33
CA SER A 55 -20.75 -9.66 -7.10
C SER A 55 -19.53 -9.70 -6.18
N PHE A 56 -19.60 -9.01 -5.04
CA PHE A 56 -18.56 -9.09 -4.02
C PHE A 56 -18.40 -10.53 -3.48
N VAL A 57 -19.51 -11.18 -3.12
CA VAL A 57 -19.49 -12.58 -2.63
C VAL A 57 -18.97 -13.54 -3.70
N ASP A 58 -19.32 -13.32 -4.96
CA ASP A 58 -18.80 -14.09 -6.11
C ASP A 58 -17.27 -13.95 -6.22
N TYR A 59 -16.70 -12.76 -6.00
CA TYR A 59 -15.24 -12.61 -6.00
C TYR A 59 -14.60 -13.40 -4.86
N ILE A 60 -15.21 -13.42 -3.67
CA ILE A 60 -14.69 -14.19 -2.54
C ILE A 60 -14.80 -15.70 -2.78
N SER A 61 -15.89 -16.18 -3.38
CA SER A 61 -16.09 -17.62 -3.63
C SER A 61 -15.13 -18.18 -4.68
N LYS A 62 -14.62 -17.34 -5.59
CA LYS A 62 -13.61 -17.71 -6.59
C LYS A 62 -12.19 -17.83 -6.03
N LEU A 63 -11.95 -17.39 -4.80
CA LEU A 63 -10.65 -17.55 -4.14
C LEU A 63 -10.49 -19.00 -3.66
N PRO A 64 -9.30 -19.60 -3.83
CA PRO A 64 -9.08 -20.99 -3.41
C PRO A 64 -9.11 -21.14 -1.88
N ILE A 65 -8.76 -20.09 -1.15
CA ILE A 65 -8.80 -20.04 0.31
C ILE A 65 -9.49 -18.75 0.73
N LYS A 66 -10.37 -18.85 1.71
CA LYS A 66 -11.03 -17.70 2.32
C LYS A 66 -9.99 -16.74 2.92
N PRO A 67 -9.98 -15.46 2.55
CA PRO A 67 -9.01 -14.50 3.07
C PRO A 67 -9.28 -14.26 4.57
N LYS A 68 -8.20 -14.06 5.34
CA LYS A 68 -8.30 -13.70 6.76
C LYS A 68 -8.76 -12.25 6.91
N LYS A 69 -8.31 -11.37 6.01
CA LYS A 69 -8.58 -9.93 6.06
C LYS A 69 -8.97 -9.38 4.69
N ILE A 70 -9.97 -8.52 4.64
CA ILE A 70 -10.34 -7.75 3.44
C ILE A 70 -10.24 -6.25 3.74
N ILE A 71 -9.58 -5.51 2.85
CA ILE A 71 -9.53 -4.05 2.90
C ILE A 71 -10.51 -3.53 1.85
N ILE A 72 -11.59 -2.91 2.31
CA ILE A 72 -12.61 -2.30 1.45
C ILE A 72 -12.15 -0.92 1.04
N THR A 73 -12.05 -0.69 -0.26
CA THR A 73 -11.55 0.56 -0.85
C THR A 73 -12.18 0.81 -2.23
N GLY A 74 -11.50 1.55 -3.10
CA GLY A 74 -11.91 1.89 -4.46
C GLY A 74 -11.85 3.39 -4.69
N GLY A 75 -12.86 3.94 -5.37
CA GLY A 75 -13.06 5.38 -5.36
C GLY A 75 -13.40 5.87 -3.95
N GLU A 76 -14.66 5.80 -3.57
CA GLU A 76 -15.11 6.02 -2.19
C GLU A 76 -16.11 4.91 -1.81
N PRO A 77 -15.77 4.01 -0.86
CA PRO A 77 -16.66 2.94 -0.45
C PRO A 77 -18.05 3.42 -0.02
N PHE A 78 -18.15 4.57 0.64
CA PHE A 78 -19.42 5.11 1.15
C PHE A 78 -20.41 5.54 0.04
N ILE A 79 -19.97 5.57 -1.23
CA ILE A 79 -20.88 5.76 -2.37
C ILE A 79 -21.57 4.46 -2.80
N ASN A 80 -20.98 3.30 -2.47
CA ASN A 80 -21.57 2.03 -2.84
C ASN A 80 -22.82 1.76 -1.97
N PRO A 81 -24.03 1.65 -2.57
CA PRO A 81 -25.27 1.45 -1.83
C PRO A 81 -25.33 0.11 -1.09
N ASP A 82 -24.53 -0.88 -1.50
CA ASP A 82 -24.43 -2.20 -0.87
C ASP A 82 -23.30 -2.28 0.17
N LEU A 83 -22.55 -1.19 0.48
CA LEU A 83 -21.45 -1.20 1.46
C LEU A 83 -21.87 -1.87 2.77
N TYR A 84 -22.99 -1.45 3.35
CA TYR A 84 -23.48 -2.02 4.62
C TYR A 84 -23.72 -3.54 4.52
N ARG A 85 -24.30 -4.01 3.41
CA ARG A 85 -24.55 -5.44 3.19
C ARG A 85 -23.27 -6.24 2.95
N ILE A 86 -22.26 -5.62 2.33
CA ILE A 86 -20.93 -6.20 2.16
C ILE A 86 -20.26 -6.36 3.53
N LEU A 87 -20.28 -5.33 4.38
CA LEU A 87 -19.68 -5.42 5.72
C LEU A 87 -20.40 -6.43 6.62
N LEU A 88 -21.74 -6.51 6.54
CA LEU A 88 -22.52 -7.55 7.24
C LEU A 88 -22.14 -8.97 6.79
N TYR A 89 -21.85 -9.16 5.50
CA TYR A 89 -21.37 -10.44 5.00
C TYR A 89 -19.99 -10.79 5.60
N LEU A 90 -19.07 -9.82 5.70
CA LEU A 90 -17.75 -10.03 6.30
C LEU A 90 -17.84 -10.40 7.79
N GLU A 91 -18.66 -9.67 8.55
CA GLU A 91 -18.98 -9.98 9.96
C GLU A 91 -19.53 -11.41 10.12
N SER A 92 -20.57 -11.75 9.34
CA SER A 92 -21.23 -13.06 9.42
C SER A 92 -20.31 -14.22 9.02
N ASN A 93 -19.26 -13.92 8.27
CA ASN A 93 -18.27 -14.89 7.83
C ASN A 93 -16.97 -14.84 8.63
N ALA A 94 -16.89 -14.09 9.73
CA ALA A 94 -15.68 -14.00 10.53
C ALA A 94 -14.42 -13.59 9.72
N ILE A 95 -14.60 -12.71 8.73
CA ILE A 95 -13.51 -12.14 7.94
C ILE A 95 -13.18 -10.78 8.53
N TYR A 96 -11.93 -10.58 8.96
CA TYR A 96 -11.49 -9.28 9.44
C TYR A 96 -11.56 -8.25 8.32
N PHE A 97 -11.93 -7.02 8.63
CA PHE A 97 -11.95 -5.98 7.61
C PHE A 97 -11.44 -4.63 8.05
N THR A 98 -10.99 -3.86 7.07
CA THR A 98 -10.63 -2.45 7.20
C THR A 98 -11.40 -1.69 6.13
N VAL A 99 -11.87 -0.48 6.42
CA VAL A 99 -12.48 0.40 5.40
C VAL A 99 -11.56 1.60 5.17
N TYR A 100 -11.17 1.84 3.92
CA TYR A 100 -10.44 3.02 3.50
C TYR A 100 -11.42 4.05 2.97
N THR A 101 -11.47 5.23 3.56
CA THR A 101 -12.40 6.31 3.17
C THR A 101 -11.69 7.65 3.10
N ASN A 102 -12.17 8.53 2.23
CA ASN A 102 -11.75 9.93 2.20
C ASN A 102 -12.31 10.76 3.38
N GLY A 103 -13.28 10.22 4.13
CA GLY A 103 -13.85 10.85 5.32
C GLY A 103 -14.75 12.05 5.04
N PHE A 104 -15.10 12.33 3.78
CA PHE A 104 -15.89 13.50 3.40
C PHE A 104 -17.39 13.33 3.67
N LEU A 105 -17.94 12.15 3.38
CA LEU A 105 -19.38 11.89 3.48
C LEU A 105 -19.77 11.67 4.95
N THR A 106 -20.94 12.19 5.33
CA THR A 106 -21.47 12.02 6.68
C THR A 106 -21.73 10.55 6.98
N ILE A 107 -21.30 10.11 8.16
CA ILE A 107 -21.57 8.77 8.66
C ILE A 107 -22.86 8.80 9.47
N SER A 108 -23.82 7.92 9.15
CA SER A 108 -25.08 7.85 9.90
C SER A 108 -24.88 7.23 11.29
N ASN A 109 -25.78 7.55 12.23
CA ASN A 109 -25.73 6.98 13.58
C ASN A 109 -25.91 5.46 13.56
N GLU A 110 -26.74 4.93 12.65
CA GLU A 110 -26.94 3.49 12.49
C GLU A 110 -25.66 2.81 12.00
N PHE A 111 -24.94 3.44 11.07
CA PHE A 111 -23.66 2.90 10.59
C PHE A 111 -22.57 2.97 11.66
N LEU A 112 -22.51 4.06 12.44
CA LEU A 112 -21.62 4.16 13.60
C LEU A 112 -21.90 3.06 14.62
N ALA A 113 -23.18 2.83 14.95
CA ALA A 113 -23.58 1.76 15.86
C ALA A 113 -23.22 0.37 15.34
N PHE A 114 -23.32 0.13 14.02
CA PHE A 114 -22.84 -1.10 13.42
C PHE A 114 -21.32 -1.27 13.58
N LEU A 115 -20.54 -0.24 13.25
CA LEU A 115 -19.08 -0.29 13.34
C LEU A 115 -18.59 -0.47 14.78
N SER A 116 -19.24 0.17 15.77
CA SER A 116 -18.85 0.04 17.18
C SER A 116 -19.14 -1.33 17.78
N ASN A 117 -20.15 -2.04 17.27
CA ASN A 117 -20.51 -3.39 17.72
C ASN A 117 -19.83 -4.52 16.92
N SER A 118 -19.08 -4.17 15.87
CA SER A 118 -18.41 -5.12 15.00
C SER A 118 -17.30 -5.87 15.73
N LYS A 119 -17.20 -7.19 15.51
CA LYS A 119 -16.14 -8.03 16.10
C LYS A 119 -14.95 -8.22 15.16
N TYR A 120 -15.15 -7.97 13.87
CA TYR A 120 -14.17 -8.23 12.83
C TYR A 120 -13.65 -6.95 12.16
N LEU A 121 -14.20 -5.77 12.48
CA LEU A 121 -13.61 -4.49 12.11
C LEU A 121 -12.26 -4.35 12.82
N THR A 122 -11.22 -4.16 12.02
CA THR A 122 -9.87 -3.92 12.52
C THR A 122 -9.58 -2.43 12.72
N ASN A 123 -9.98 -1.60 11.75
CA ASN A 123 -9.94 -0.14 11.83
C ASN A 123 -10.67 0.50 10.64
N ILE A 124 -10.90 1.81 10.74
CA ILE A 124 -11.22 2.69 9.62
C ILE A 124 -9.98 3.52 9.31
N SER A 125 -9.49 3.47 8.07
CA SER A 125 -8.39 4.30 7.59
C SER A 125 -8.95 5.52 6.86
N VAL A 126 -8.71 6.71 7.42
CA VAL A 126 -9.26 7.97 6.92
C VAL A 126 -8.15 8.82 6.32
N SER A 127 -8.34 9.29 5.08
CA SER A 127 -7.38 10.17 4.41
C SER A 127 -7.34 11.56 5.06
N LEU A 128 -6.21 11.93 5.67
CA LEU A 128 -5.97 13.26 6.26
C LEU A 128 -4.66 13.81 5.71
N HIS A 129 -4.73 14.73 4.74
CA HIS A 129 -3.55 15.14 3.96
C HIS A 129 -2.76 16.34 4.51
N SER A 130 -3.32 17.10 5.44
CA SER A 130 -2.64 18.20 6.11
C SER A 130 -3.32 18.52 7.44
N HIS A 131 -2.64 19.29 8.29
CA HIS A 131 -3.22 19.90 9.49
C HIS A 131 -3.87 21.25 9.20
N LEU A 132 -3.66 21.79 8.00
CA LEU A 132 -4.24 23.05 7.53
C LEU A 132 -5.36 22.75 6.54
N GLN A 133 -6.50 23.40 6.75
CA GLN A 133 -7.66 23.30 5.87
C GLN A 133 -7.32 23.60 4.42
N VAL A 134 -6.65 24.73 4.16
CA VAL A 134 -6.32 25.19 2.80
C VAL A 134 -5.50 24.15 2.03
N GLU A 135 -4.55 23.49 2.68
CA GLU A 135 -3.71 22.49 2.02
C GLU A 135 -4.42 21.17 1.81
N HIS A 136 -5.18 20.70 2.80
CA HIS A 136 -6.00 19.50 2.65
C HIS A 136 -6.99 19.67 1.49
N GLU A 137 -7.71 20.79 1.46
CA GLU A 137 -8.72 21.07 0.43
C GLU A 137 -8.11 21.27 -0.97
N LYS A 138 -6.89 21.84 -1.05
CA LYS A 138 -6.12 21.91 -2.30
C LYS A 138 -5.75 20.52 -2.83
N ILE A 139 -5.47 19.57 -1.95
CA ILE A 139 -5.17 18.18 -2.34
C ILE A 139 -6.43 17.46 -2.78
N THR A 140 -7.54 17.61 -2.04
CA THR A 140 -8.81 16.93 -2.35
C THR A 140 -9.61 17.58 -3.48
N ASN A 141 -9.27 18.83 -3.84
CA ASN A 141 -10.02 19.69 -4.76
C ASN A 141 -11.49 19.85 -4.35
N GLN A 142 -11.75 20.00 -3.05
CA GLN A 142 -13.11 20.06 -2.52
C GLN A 142 -13.17 20.94 -1.26
N PRO A 143 -13.83 22.11 -1.31
CA PRO A 143 -14.09 22.92 -0.13
C PRO A 143 -14.92 22.16 0.92
N GLY A 144 -14.60 22.38 2.19
CA GLY A 144 -15.25 21.74 3.33
C GLY A 144 -14.73 20.33 3.64
N SER A 145 -13.85 19.75 2.81
CA SER A 145 -13.38 18.38 3.02
C SER A 145 -12.61 18.22 4.32
N PHE A 146 -11.74 19.17 4.65
CA PHE A 146 -10.99 19.13 5.89
C PHE A 146 -11.89 19.08 7.13
N LYS A 147 -12.92 19.95 7.17
CA LYS A 147 -13.87 20.02 8.28
C LYS A 147 -14.65 18.72 8.43
N ASN A 148 -15.16 18.18 7.33
CA ASN A 148 -15.93 16.93 7.34
C ASN A 148 -15.04 15.75 7.76
N THR A 149 -13.85 15.63 7.19
CA THR A 149 -12.88 14.59 7.55
C THR A 149 -12.53 14.63 9.04
N CYS A 150 -12.19 15.80 9.59
CA CYS A 150 -11.87 15.92 11.01
C CYS A 150 -13.07 15.60 11.91
N THR A 151 -14.27 16.06 11.53
CA THR A 151 -15.51 15.76 12.26
C THR A 151 -15.79 14.26 12.29
N ASN A 152 -15.69 13.59 11.15
CA ASN A 152 -15.94 12.15 11.04
C ASN A 152 -14.88 11.32 11.78
N ILE A 153 -13.61 11.71 11.76
CA ILE A 153 -12.58 11.06 12.60
C ILE A 153 -12.99 11.16 14.07
N GLY A 154 -13.37 12.35 14.55
CA GLY A 154 -13.81 12.54 15.93
C GLY A 154 -15.07 11.73 16.30
N LEU A 155 -16.04 11.64 15.39
CA LEU A 155 -17.24 10.81 15.60
C LEU A 155 -16.89 9.33 15.76
N LEU A 156 -16.01 8.81 14.90
CA LEU A 156 -15.56 7.41 14.95
C LEU A 156 -14.80 7.12 16.25
N THR A 157 -13.84 7.97 16.61
CA THR A 157 -12.99 7.74 17.79
C THR A 157 -13.76 7.91 19.10
N ASN A 158 -14.75 8.81 19.17
CA ASN A 158 -15.66 8.95 20.31
C ASN A 158 -16.54 7.70 20.53
N GLN A 159 -16.77 6.89 19.50
CA GLN A 159 -17.45 5.60 19.60
C GLN A 159 -16.48 4.43 19.83
N HIS A 160 -15.22 4.73 20.19
CA HIS A 160 -14.14 3.76 20.39
C HIS A 160 -13.84 2.90 19.16
N ILE A 161 -14.21 3.36 17.96
CA ILE A 161 -13.85 2.69 16.70
C ILE A 161 -12.37 2.97 16.43
N PRO A 162 -11.52 1.94 16.17
CA PRO A 162 -10.12 2.17 15.86
C PRO A 162 -9.98 2.95 14.55
N VAL A 163 -9.41 4.15 14.62
CA VAL A 163 -9.12 4.98 13.45
C VAL A 163 -7.62 5.08 13.21
N ILE A 164 -7.23 4.95 11.95
CA ILE A 164 -5.91 5.29 11.43
C ILE A 164 -6.10 6.49 10.50
N THR A 165 -5.27 7.52 10.63
CA THR A 165 -5.23 8.59 9.64
C THR A 165 -4.12 8.31 8.63
N ASN A 166 -4.38 8.46 7.34
CA ASN A 166 -3.36 8.28 6.31
C ASN A 166 -3.06 9.59 5.57
N THR A 167 -1.78 9.95 5.48
CA THR A 167 -1.29 11.10 4.72
C THR A 167 -0.42 10.61 3.57
N VAL A 168 -0.70 11.08 2.35
CA VAL A 168 0.17 10.79 1.20
C VAL A 168 1.26 11.84 1.14
N ILE A 169 2.52 11.40 1.25
CA ILE A 169 3.71 12.26 1.18
C ILE A 169 4.01 12.57 -0.28
N THR A 170 4.07 13.85 -0.59
CA THR A 170 4.58 14.44 -1.83
C THR A 170 5.86 15.25 -1.56
N GLU A 171 6.55 15.69 -2.60
CA GLU A 171 7.70 16.60 -2.44
C GLU A 171 7.28 17.93 -1.78
N GLU A 172 6.07 18.41 -2.08
CA GLU A 172 5.50 19.66 -1.56
C GLU A 172 4.87 19.51 -0.17
N THR A 173 4.75 18.29 0.35
CA THR A 173 4.22 18.08 1.71
C THR A 173 5.06 18.90 2.68
N PRO A 174 4.49 19.73 3.57
CA PRO A 174 5.29 20.57 4.47
C PRO A 174 6.20 19.77 5.39
N SER A 175 7.35 20.34 5.76
CA SER A 175 8.28 19.74 6.74
C SER A 175 7.71 19.62 8.14
N ASP A 176 6.62 20.33 8.46
CA ASP A 176 5.98 20.22 9.78
C ASP A 176 4.99 19.04 9.88
N ILE A 177 5.49 17.85 9.56
CA ILE A 177 4.69 16.61 9.64
C ILE A 177 4.21 16.32 11.06
N ASN A 178 4.90 16.87 12.07
CA ASN A 178 4.52 16.77 13.48
C ASN A 178 3.15 17.38 13.77
N ARG A 179 2.78 18.47 13.09
CA ARG A 179 1.45 19.06 13.27
C ARG A 179 0.35 18.15 12.73
N ILE A 180 0.62 17.38 11.67
CA ILE A 180 -0.31 16.38 11.14
C ILE A 180 -0.48 15.24 12.15
N ILE A 181 0.64 14.74 12.70
CA ILE A 181 0.63 13.69 13.75
C ILE A 181 -0.12 14.18 14.99
N ASN A 182 0.13 15.42 15.43
CA ASN A 182 -0.56 16.02 16.57
C ASN A 182 -2.05 16.19 16.34
N LEU A 183 -2.48 16.61 15.14
CA LEU A 183 -3.89 16.70 14.80
C LEU A 183 -4.54 15.31 14.82
N SER A 184 -3.90 14.31 14.20
CA SER A 184 -4.35 12.92 14.21
C SER A 184 -4.59 12.42 15.65
N ARG A 185 -3.63 12.68 16.55
CA ARG A 185 -3.74 12.37 17.98
C ARG A 185 -4.88 13.13 18.67
N GLN A 186 -5.01 14.43 18.43
CA GLN A 186 -6.07 15.24 19.02
C GLN A 186 -7.46 14.76 18.62
N LEU A 187 -7.60 14.21 17.41
CA LEU A 187 -8.84 13.61 16.91
C LEU A 187 -9.07 12.19 17.45
N GLY A 188 -8.16 11.63 18.26
CA GLY A 188 -8.28 10.30 18.88
C GLY A 188 -7.77 9.14 18.02
N SER A 189 -7.09 9.41 16.90
CA SER A 189 -6.47 8.36 16.09
C SER A 189 -5.29 7.72 16.82
N HIS A 190 -5.21 6.39 16.81
CA HIS A 190 -4.16 5.64 17.48
C HIS A 190 -2.89 5.47 16.63
N LEU A 191 -2.99 5.68 15.31
CA LEU A 191 -1.87 5.60 14.38
C LEU A 191 -1.97 6.70 13.31
N ALA A 192 -0.83 7.33 13.02
CA ALA A 192 -0.66 8.24 11.89
C ALA A 192 0.19 7.54 10.80
N GLY A 193 -0.47 7.12 9.73
CA GLY A 193 0.14 6.44 8.60
C GLY A 193 0.57 7.44 7.52
N PHE A 194 1.68 7.13 6.87
CA PHE A 194 2.23 7.94 5.79
C PHE A 194 2.53 7.05 4.58
N THR A 195 1.91 7.35 3.44
CA THR A 195 2.14 6.61 2.19
C THR A 195 2.93 7.47 1.22
N LYS A 196 3.93 6.89 0.53
CA LYS A 196 4.68 7.58 -0.53
C LYS A 196 3.77 7.87 -1.74
N PHE A 197 3.78 9.11 -2.25
CA PHE A 197 3.07 9.41 -3.48
C PHE A 197 3.71 8.73 -4.69
N ILE A 198 2.90 7.95 -5.41
CA ILE A 198 3.32 7.22 -6.61
C ILE A 198 2.60 7.85 -7.82
N ARG A 199 3.33 8.65 -8.61
CA ARG A 199 2.76 9.32 -9.80
C ARG A 199 2.67 8.37 -10.99
N HIS A 200 1.49 8.20 -11.57
CA HIS A 200 1.28 7.50 -12.84
C HIS A 200 1.22 8.55 -13.96
N ASN A 201 2.29 8.65 -14.77
CA ASN A 201 2.58 9.79 -15.66
C ASN A 201 1.49 10.12 -16.68
N GLU A 202 0.68 9.13 -17.09
CA GLU A 202 -0.30 9.30 -18.16
C GLU A 202 -1.63 9.93 -17.71
N TYR A 203 -1.95 9.91 -16.40
CA TYR A 203 -3.29 10.29 -15.92
C TYR A 203 -3.29 11.36 -14.83
N CYS A 204 -2.13 11.64 -14.26
CA CYS A 204 -1.95 12.55 -13.15
C CYS A 204 -1.57 13.94 -13.66
N THR A 205 -2.57 14.81 -13.85
CA THR A 205 -2.40 16.24 -14.18
C THR A 205 -2.03 17.09 -12.95
N SER A 206 -1.66 16.43 -11.85
CA SER A 206 -1.29 17.07 -10.59
C SER A 206 -0.01 17.87 -10.72
N SER A 207 0.02 19.03 -10.08
CA SER A 207 1.25 19.79 -9.85
C SER A 207 2.12 19.21 -8.74
N LEU A 208 1.66 18.19 -8.00
CA LEU A 208 2.37 17.60 -6.86
C LEU A 208 3.32 16.48 -7.28
N HIS A 209 4.56 16.46 -6.80
CA HIS A 209 5.57 15.52 -7.26
C HIS A 209 5.76 14.34 -6.29
N PRO A 210 6.13 13.14 -6.79
CA PRO A 210 6.62 12.05 -5.94
C PRO A 210 7.77 12.55 -5.06
N PRO A 211 7.81 12.18 -3.77
CA PRO A 211 8.86 12.66 -2.87
C PRO A 211 10.20 12.05 -3.24
N THR A 212 11.24 12.86 -3.16
CA THR A 212 12.63 12.43 -3.32
C THR A 212 13.09 11.58 -2.13
N ALA A 213 14.15 10.78 -2.33
CA ALA A 213 14.78 10.04 -1.24
C ALA A 213 15.26 10.97 -0.11
N LYS A 214 15.73 12.18 -0.44
CA LYS A 214 16.07 13.22 0.54
C LYS A 214 14.86 13.61 1.37
N ARG A 215 13.73 13.87 0.73
CA ARG A 215 12.47 14.22 1.40
C ARG A 215 11.99 13.12 2.35
N MET A 216 12.03 11.87 1.90
CA MET A 216 11.67 10.72 2.75
C MET A 216 12.60 10.61 3.97
N LYS A 217 13.90 10.80 3.80
CA LYS A 217 14.88 10.83 4.91
C LYS A 217 14.61 11.95 5.92
N GLU A 218 14.25 13.13 5.45
CA GLU A 218 13.90 14.26 6.32
C GLU A 218 12.68 13.93 7.19
N ILE A 219 11.63 13.39 6.57
CA ILE A 219 10.40 12.99 7.26
C ILE A 219 10.68 11.87 8.28
N ALA A 220 11.41 10.84 7.88
CA ALA A 220 11.77 9.73 8.76
C ALA A 220 12.59 10.20 9.97
N LYS A 221 13.53 11.14 9.77
CA LYS A 221 14.28 11.76 10.88
C LYS A 221 13.36 12.49 11.86
N ILE A 222 12.38 13.24 11.35
CA ILE A 222 11.44 13.97 12.22
C ILE A 222 10.62 12.99 13.07
N ILE A 223 10.17 11.89 12.46
CA ILE A 223 9.43 10.82 13.12
C ILE A 223 10.30 10.12 14.18
N ASN A 224 11.58 9.87 13.89
CA ASN A 224 12.51 9.19 14.80
C ASN A 224 12.96 10.06 15.99
N ILE A 225 13.24 11.35 15.77
CA ILE A 225 13.79 12.24 16.82
C ILE A 225 12.79 12.50 17.95
N LYS A 226 11.50 12.47 17.64
CA LYS A 226 10.46 12.72 18.63
C LYS A 226 9.98 11.36 19.13
N ASN A 227 10.14 11.09 20.42
CA ASN A 227 9.36 10.08 21.14
C ASN A 227 7.88 10.47 21.06
N LEU A 228 7.28 10.26 19.89
CA LEU A 228 5.90 10.57 19.63
C LEU A 228 5.08 9.56 20.43
N SER A 229 4.11 10.05 21.19
CA SER A 229 3.19 9.20 21.93
C SER A 229 2.27 8.36 21.02
N ASN A 230 2.21 8.69 19.73
CA ASN A 230 1.44 7.97 18.72
C ASN A 230 2.33 7.02 17.94
N ARG A 231 1.75 5.87 17.54
CA ARG A 231 2.38 5.01 16.55
C ARG A 231 2.39 5.72 15.20
N VAL A 232 3.53 5.66 14.52
CA VAL A 232 3.72 6.21 13.18
C VAL A 232 4.22 5.11 12.28
N ASP A 233 3.70 5.05 11.06
CA ASP A 233 4.11 4.08 10.05
C ASP A 233 4.38 4.80 8.73
N ILE A 234 5.46 4.42 8.05
CA ILE A 234 5.78 4.89 6.69
C ILE A 234 5.72 3.70 5.75
N ASP A 235 4.66 3.63 4.97
CA ASP A 235 4.31 2.42 4.25
C ASP A 235 5.22 2.19 3.03
N CYS A 236 5.66 0.93 2.89
CA CYS A 236 6.38 0.36 1.74
C CYS A 236 7.59 1.19 1.22
N SER A 237 8.34 1.87 2.08
CA SER A 237 9.54 2.65 1.69
C SER A 237 10.83 1.87 1.98
N PRO A 238 11.86 1.92 1.12
CA PRO A 238 13.06 1.14 1.33
C PRO A 238 13.83 1.62 2.58
N TYR A 239 14.48 0.70 3.29
CA TYR A 239 15.20 1.02 4.54
C TYR A 239 16.33 2.03 4.34
N CYS A 240 16.92 2.09 3.15
CA CYS A 240 17.91 3.10 2.81
C CYS A 240 17.35 4.53 2.72
N GLU A 241 16.01 4.70 2.62
CA GLU A 241 15.32 5.99 2.67
C GLU A 241 14.82 6.31 4.09
N VAL A 242 14.19 5.33 4.76
CA VAL A 242 13.43 5.61 5.98
C VAL A 242 13.87 4.80 7.19
N GLY A 243 14.90 3.95 7.09
CA GLY A 243 15.28 3.00 8.13
C GLY A 243 14.23 1.90 8.36
N HIS A 244 14.26 1.26 9.52
CA HIS A 244 13.30 0.22 9.92
C HIS A 244 11.91 0.77 10.31
N PHE A 245 11.55 1.97 9.84
CA PHE A 245 10.23 2.58 10.02
C PHE A 245 9.21 2.16 8.95
N SER A 246 9.62 1.32 8.00
CA SER A 246 8.75 0.73 6.98
C SER A 246 8.69 -0.78 7.17
N GLU A 247 7.58 -1.37 6.74
CA GLU A 247 7.49 -2.82 6.52
C GLU A 247 7.91 -3.19 5.09
N ALA A 248 8.32 -4.45 4.93
CA ALA A 248 8.64 -5.01 3.62
C ALA A 248 7.38 -5.05 2.73
N CYS A 249 7.55 -4.84 1.42
CA CYS A 249 6.44 -5.00 0.50
C CYS A 249 6.15 -6.49 0.26
N PHE A 250 4.91 -6.93 0.51
CA PHE A 250 4.45 -8.29 0.20
C PHE A 250 3.41 -8.36 -0.94
N ALA A 251 3.30 -7.29 -1.73
CA ALA A 251 2.39 -7.20 -2.88
C ALA A 251 2.67 -8.32 -3.89
N GLY A 252 1.63 -9.10 -4.21
CA GLY A 252 1.71 -10.28 -5.07
C GLY A 252 2.26 -11.53 -4.36
N ARG A 253 2.57 -11.49 -3.06
CA ARG A 253 3.11 -12.62 -2.29
C ARG A 253 2.15 -13.08 -1.19
N THR A 254 1.68 -12.15 -0.37
CA THR A 254 0.73 -12.44 0.74
C THR A 254 -0.59 -11.70 0.60
N PHE A 255 -0.64 -10.72 -0.31
CA PHE A 255 -1.84 -9.95 -0.63
C PHE A 255 -1.87 -9.52 -2.10
N CYS A 256 -3.07 -9.15 -2.56
CA CYS A 256 -3.31 -8.53 -3.86
C CYS A 256 -4.48 -7.54 -3.75
N SER A 257 -4.81 -6.86 -4.85
CA SER A 257 -6.04 -6.09 -4.99
C SER A 257 -6.90 -6.64 -6.11
N ILE A 258 -8.23 -6.58 -5.96
CA ILE A 258 -9.21 -6.88 -7.00
C ILE A 258 -10.06 -5.63 -7.19
N ASN A 259 -10.08 -5.07 -8.41
CA ASN A 259 -10.91 -3.91 -8.67
C ASN A 259 -12.37 -4.29 -8.95
N SER A 260 -13.25 -3.29 -9.07
CA SER A 260 -14.67 -3.53 -9.32
C SER A 260 -14.95 -4.30 -10.63
N PHE A 261 -14.02 -4.29 -11.59
CA PHE A 261 -14.12 -4.99 -12.86
C PHE A 261 -13.55 -6.43 -12.81
N GLY A 262 -13.07 -6.87 -11.66
CA GLY A 262 -12.48 -8.20 -11.44
C GLY A 262 -10.99 -8.30 -11.77
N GLU A 263 -10.35 -7.19 -12.14
CA GLU A 263 -8.92 -7.16 -12.43
C GLU A 263 -8.11 -7.35 -11.15
N ILE A 264 -7.22 -8.33 -11.16
CA ILE A 264 -6.31 -8.63 -10.07
C ILE A 264 -5.00 -7.88 -10.31
N ARG A 265 -4.57 -7.09 -9.33
CA ARG A 265 -3.31 -6.33 -9.34
C ARG A 265 -2.49 -6.68 -8.10
N PRO A 266 -1.15 -6.54 -8.12
CA PRO A 266 -0.33 -6.85 -6.95
C PRO A 266 -0.64 -5.96 -5.74
N CYS A 267 -1.02 -4.70 -5.96
CA CYS A 267 -1.55 -3.79 -4.95
C CYS A 267 -2.35 -2.66 -5.62
N ILE A 268 -3.05 -1.87 -4.81
CA ILE A 268 -3.91 -0.75 -5.26
C ILE A 268 -3.16 0.34 -6.02
N PHE A 269 -1.84 0.46 -5.83
CA PHE A 269 -0.98 1.45 -6.51
C PHE A 269 -0.37 0.92 -7.81
N SER A 270 -0.58 -0.36 -8.15
CA SER A 270 0.01 -0.93 -9.37
C SER A 270 -0.92 -0.76 -10.55
N ASN A 271 -0.38 -0.36 -11.71
CA ASN A 271 -1.11 -0.44 -12.98
C ASN A 271 -0.89 -1.79 -13.69
N PHE A 272 -0.06 -2.65 -13.09
CA PHE A 272 0.20 -3.97 -13.63
C PHE A 272 -0.96 -4.91 -13.27
N SER A 273 -1.57 -5.50 -14.29
CA SER A 273 -2.62 -6.49 -14.15
C SER A 273 -2.01 -7.90 -14.17
N PHE A 274 -2.39 -8.73 -13.20
CA PHE A 274 -2.11 -10.15 -13.21
C PHE A 274 -3.12 -10.92 -14.09
N GLY A 275 -4.34 -10.40 -14.23
CA GLY A 275 -5.43 -11.04 -14.97
C GLY A 275 -6.80 -10.61 -14.45
N ASN A 276 -7.87 -11.23 -14.93
CA ASN A 276 -9.24 -10.91 -14.51
C ASN A 276 -9.97 -12.16 -13.97
N ILE A 277 -10.46 -12.08 -12.73
CA ILE A 277 -11.15 -13.19 -12.04
C ILE A 277 -12.51 -13.55 -12.65
N ASN A 278 -13.03 -12.70 -13.54
CA ASN A 278 -14.24 -13.01 -14.32
C ASN A 278 -13.96 -13.84 -15.56
N GLU A 279 -12.70 -13.92 -16.00
CA GLU A 279 -12.28 -14.58 -17.23
C GLU A 279 -11.43 -15.83 -16.95
N GLN A 280 -10.68 -15.82 -15.85
CA GLN A 280 -9.71 -16.87 -15.50
C GLN A 280 -9.91 -17.31 -14.05
N THR A 281 -9.49 -18.54 -13.73
CA THR A 281 -9.44 -18.99 -12.33
C THR A 281 -8.39 -18.20 -11.56
N PHE A 282 -8.63 -17.95 -10.27
CA PHE A 282 -7.66 -17.23 -9.44
C PHE A 282 -6.27 -17.90 -9.46
N HIS A 283 -6.22 -19.24 -9.39
CA HIS A 283 -4.97 -19.99 -9.43
C HIS A 283 -4.19 -19.76 -10.74
N ALA A 284 -4.86 -19.79 -11.89
CA ALA A 284 -4.20 -19.53 -13.18
C ALA A 284 -3.61 -18.11 -13.25
N ILE A 285 -4.31 -17.13 -12.68
CA ILE A 285 -3.79 -15.76 -12.57
C ILE A 285 -2.59 -15.71 -11.63
N TRP A 286 -2.71 -16.28 -10.43
CA TRP A 286 -1.73 -16.18 -9.35
C TRP A 286 -0.41 -16.94 -9.60
N GLU A 287 -0.45 -17.98 -10.42
CA GLU A 287 0.73 -18.77 -10.84
C GLU A 287 1.23 -18.42 -12.26
N SER A 288 0.69 -17.36 -12.87
CA SER A 288 1.13 -16.92 -14.20
C SER A 288 2.58 -16.43 -14.22
N ASP A 289 3.24 -16.56 -15.38
CA ASP A 289 4.61 -16.06 -15.59
C ASP A 289 4.75 -14.57 -15.29
N SER A 290 3.73 -13.77 -15.62
CA SER A 290 3.70 -12.32 -15.34
C SER A 290 3.68 -12.03 -13.84
N THR A 291 2.96 -12.82 -13.06
CA THR A 291 2.91 -12.71 -11.60
C THR A 291 4.23 -13.16 -10.96
N LEU A 292 4.82 -14.26 -11.45
CA LEU A 292 6.13 -14.74 -11.01
C LEU A 292 7.24 -13.71 -11.32
N GLN A 293 7.20 -13.10 -12.51
CA GLN A 293 8.11 -12.03 -12.89
C GLN A 293 7.98 -10.84 -11.95
N TRP A 294 6.76 -10.41 -11.62
CA TRP A 294 6.54 -9.34 -10.63
C TRP A 294 7.16 -9.67 -9.27
N ARG A 295 6.95 -10.89 -8.77
CA ARG A 295 7.50 -11.32 -7.47
C ARG A 295 9.03 -11.25 -7.45
N ASN A 296 9.67 -11.60 -8.56
CA ASN A 296 11.12 -11.67 -8.70
C ASN A 296 11.77 -10.35 -9.15
N ASN A 297 10.96 -9.36 -9.52
CA ASN A 297 11.42 -8.06 -9.98
C ASN A 297 11.99 -7.24 -8.81
N CYS A 298 13.31 -7.30 -8.66
CA CYS A 298 14.07 -6.51 -7.72
C CYS A 298 15.49 -6.27 -8.25
N SER A 299 16.03 -5.07 -8.00
CA SER A 299 17.39 -4.68 -8.40
C SER A 299 18.45 -5.61 -7.83
N TYR A 300 19.50 -5.91 -8.60
CA TYR A 300 20.63 -6.72 -8.13
C TYR A 300 21.30 -6.11 -6.90
N ILE A 301 21.36 -4.77 -6.83
CA ILE A 301 21.92 -4.02 -5.69
C ILE A 301 21.13 -4.33 -4.42
N CYS A 302 19.81 -4.42 -4.52
CA CYS A 302 18.97 -4.81 -3.39
C CYS A 302 19.19 -6.27 -3.02
N LYS A 303 19.30 -7.18 -4.00
CA LYS A 303 19.53 -8.61 -3.75
C LYS A 303 20.87 -8.89 -3.06
N SER A 304 21.88 -8.02 -3.24
CA SER A 304 23.17 -8.10 -2.55
C SER A 304 23.23 -7.26 -1.25
N CYS A 305 22.13 -6.67 -0.80
CA CYS A 305 22.10 -5.84 0.41
C CYS A 305 21.88 -6.71 1.66
N ASP A 306 22.65 -6.46 2.73
CA ASP A 306 22.52 -7.20 3.99
C ASP A 306 21.12 -7.09 4.63
N SER A 307 20.44 -5.97 4.43
CA SER A 307 19.06 -5.75 4.92
C SER A 307 17.97 -6.31 3.99
N PHE A 308 18.33 -7.03 2.92
CA PHE A 308 17.37 -7.46 1.91
C PHE A 308 16.28 -8.37 2.46
N ALA A 309 16.63 -9.30 3.36
CA ALA A 309 15.67 -10.25 3.93
C ALA A 309 14.51 -9.56 4.66
N GLU A 310 14.74 -8.38 5.24
CA GLU A 310 13.73 -7.59 5.95
C GLU A 310 13.09 -6.51 5.06
N CYS A 311 13.87 -5.87 4.19
CA CYS A 311 13.41 -4.74 3.37
C CYS A 311 12.71 -5.18 2.07
N LEU A 312 13.14 -6.29 1.48
CA LEU A 312 12.74 -6.79 0.16
C LEU A 312 12.84 -5.74 -0.97
N GLY A 313 13.72 -4.75 -0.81
CA GLY A 313 13.94 -3.65 -1.76
C GLY A 313 12.93 -2.50 -1.70
N GLY A 314 11.95 -2.50 -0.78
CA GLY A 314 10.92 -1.46 -0.67
C GLY A 314 9.77 -1.62 -1.67
N CYS A 315 9.16 -0.51 -2.10
CA CYS A 315 7.98 -0.53 -2.98
C CYS A 315 8.29 -1.11 -4.37
N ARG A 316 7.68 -2.24 -4.71
CA ARG A 316 7.78 -2.83 -6.07
C ARG A 316 7.21 -1.92 -7.16
N CYS A 317 6.17 -1.12 -6.87
CA CYS A 317 5.61 -0.21 -7.86
C CYS A 317 6.59 0.91 -8.27
N THR A 318 7.45 1.36 -7.37
CA THR A 318 8.50 2.32 -7.73
C THR A 318 9.62 1.65 -8.50
N GLN A 319 9.94 0.39 -8.20
CA GLN A 319 10.93 -0.37 -8.96
C GLN A 319 10.46 -0.71 -10.38
N VAL A 320 9.18 -1.02 -10.58
CA VAL A 320 8.63 -1.40 -11.90
C VAL A 320 8.45 -0.18 -12.82
N LYS A 321 8.14 1.00 -12.26
CA LYS A 321 8.12 2.26 -13.03
C LYS A 321 9.49 2.70 -13.50
N ILE A 322 10.53 2.30 -12.77
CA ILE A 322 11.91 2.47 -13.18
C ILE A 322 12.22 1.28 -14.09
N ASN A 323 11.98 1.45 -15.37
CA ASN A 323 12.45 0.53 -16.40
C ASN A 323 14.00 0.60 -16.46
N VAL A 324 14.68 0.14 -15.40
CA VAL A 324 16.13 -0.11 -15.21
C VAL A 324 17.13 1.00 -15.60
N GLN A 325 16.72 2.13 -16.19
CA GLN A 325 17.64 3.18 -16.66
C GLN A 325 17.69 4.43 -15.77
N ASP A 326 16.62 4.75 -15.03
CA ASP A 326 16.50 6.04 -14.32
C ASP A 326 16.34 5.89 -12.80
N ASP A 327 17.05 4.94 -12.19
CA ASP A 327 17.32 5.06 -10.75
C ASP A 327 18.23 6.29 -10.55
N LYS A 328 17.92 7.17 -9.59
CA LYS A 328 18.80 8.29 -9.24
C LYS A 328 20.07 7.82 -8.51
N LEU A 329 20.17 6.53 -8.17
CA LEU A 329 21.43 5.85 -7.85
C LEU A 329 22.24 5.43 -9.10
N ASN A 330 21.63 5.46 -10.29
CA ASN A 330 22.23 5.18 -11.61
C ASN A 330 22.49 6.47 -12.42
N SER A 331 22.82 7.59 -11.77
CA SER A 331 23.20 8.81 -12.49
C SER A 331 24.58 8.71 -13.16
N THR A 332 24.78 7.74 -14.06
CA THR A 332 25.79 7.79 -15.12
C THR A 332 25.38 6.89 -16.28
N LYS A 333 25.00 7.58 -17.37
CA LYS A 333 24.99 7.17 -18.78
C LYS A 333 23.95 6.14 -19.23
N SER A 334 23.12 6.65 -20.14
CA SER A 334 22.31 5.94 -21.14
C SER A 334 22.94 4.63 -21.61
N VAL A 335 22.18 3.53 -21.53
CA VAL A 335 22.52 2.31 -22.27
C VAL A 335 21.31 1.90 -23.09
N ASN A 336 21.48 2.05 -24.40
CA ASN A 336 20.57 1.56 -25.41
C ASN A 336 20.26 0.07 -25.20
N THR A 337 19.00 -0.29 -25.36
CA THR A 337 18.52 -1.67 -25.39
C THR A 337 19.24 -2.46 -26.48
N ASN A 338 20.01 -3.47 -26.08
CA ASN A 338 20.05 -4.77 -26.74
C ASN A 338 20.63 -5.81 -25.77
N ILE A 339 19.91 -6.92 -25.66
CA ILE A 339 20.26 -8.10 -24.88
C ILE A 339 21.62 -8.62 -25.37
N TYR A 340 22.54 -8.98 -24.46
CA TYR A 340 23.36 -10.22 -24.40
C TYR A 340 24.55 -10.09 -23.42
N GLU A 341 24.89 -11.24 -22.82
CA GLU A 341 26.14 -11.64 -22.15
C GLU A 341 26.79 -10.68 -21.13
N LEU A 342 26.71 -11.05 -19.85
CA LEU A 342 27.60 -10.50 -18.83
C LEU A 342 28.82 -11.42 -18.67
N CYS A 343 29.92 -11.01 -19.29
CA CYS A 343 31.26 -11.50 -19.00
C CYS A 343 31.65 -11.19 -17.55
N PHE A 344 32.28 -12.18 -16.94
CA PHE A 344 32.92 -12.14 -15.62
C PHE A 344 33.83 -10.93 -15.44
N TYR A 345 33.72 -10.26 -14.29
CA TYR A 345 34.85 -9.53 -13.71
C TYR A 345 35.38 -10.32 -12.52
N GLU A 346 36.28 -11.25 -12.84
CA GLU A 346 37.33 -11.70 -11.95
C GLU A 346 38.13 -10.47 -11.49
N ASN A 347 38.46 -10.41 -10.19
CA ASN A 347 39.45 -9.52 -9.54
C ASN A 347 38.98 -8.33 -8.69
N LEU A 348 37.75 -8.31 -8.17
CA LEU A 348 37.44 -7.45 -7.02
C LEU A 348 36.99 -8.28 -5.80
N ARG A 349 37.99 -8.70 -5.00
CA ARG A 349 37.78 -9.07 -3.61
C ARG A 349 37.60 -7.78 -2.78
N ALA A 350 36.53 -7.75 -1.99
CA ALA A 350 36.60 -7.16 -0.65
C ALA A 350 36.22 -8.26 0.35
N SER A 351 37.17 -8.59 1.21
CA SER A 351 37.11 -9.60 2.28
C SER A 351 36.27 -9.09 3.47
N PRO A 352 35.81 -9.98 4.37
CA PRO A 352 34.76 -9.75 5.35
C PRO A 352 35.31 -9.10 6.61
N LEU A 353 34.46 -8.42 7.40
CA LEU A 353 34.66 -8.23 8.84
C LEU A 353 33.39 -7.60 9.45
N PHE A 354 32.53 -8.44 10.03
CA PHE A 354 31.83 -8.07 11.26
C PHE A 354 31.78 -9.31 12.15
N GLU A 355 32.48 -9.23 13.29
CA GLU A 355 32.34 -10.14 14.41
C GLU A 355 30.93 -10.00 15.00
N ILE A 356 30.27 -11.15 15.18
CA ILE A 356 29.03 -11.24 15.94
C ILE A 356 29.43 -11.28 17.42
N GLU A 357 29.27 -10.17 18.14
CA GLU A 357 29.18 -10.25 19.60
C GLU A 357 27.83 -10.88 19.98
N ASN A 358 27.90 -12.14 20.41
CA ASN A 358 26.81 -12.85 21.03
C ASN A 358 26.45 -12.20 22.37
N GLY A 359 25.28 -11.57 22.45
CA GLY A 359 24.73 -11.03 23.70
C GLY A 359 23.22 -11.17 23.75
N ARG A 360 22.72 -12.37 24.03
CA ARG A 360 21.34 -12.59 24.50
C ARG A 360 21.10 -11.84 25.81
N ASN A 361 19.94 -11.22 25.93
CA ASN A 361 19.03 -11.15 27.10
C ASN A 361 17.90 -10.18 26.66
N GLY A 362 16.71 -10.61 26.27
CA GLY A 362 15.74 -11.35 27.07
C GLY A 362 14.83 -10.35 27.79
N LEU A 363 13.56 -10.28 27.40
CA LEU A 363 12.36 -10.28 28.27
C LEU A 363 11.09 -9.98 27.44
N PHE A 364 10.02 -10.63 27.90
CA PHE A 364 8.68 -10.84 27.32
C PHE A 364 7.92 -9.63 26.79
#